data_AF-A0A1W9RDV1-F1
#
_entry.id   AF-A0A1W9RDV1-F1
#
_cell.length_a   1.000
_cell.length_b   1.000
_cell.length_c   1.000
_cell.angle_alpha   90.00
_cell.angle_beta   90.00
_cell.angle_gamma   90.00
#
_symmetry.space_group_name_H-M   'P 1'
#
loop_
_entity.id
_entity.type
_entity.pdbx_description
1 polymer ?
#
loop_
_entity_poly.entity_id
_entity_poly.type
_entity_poly.pdbx_seq_one_letter_code
_entity_poly.pdbx_strand_id
1 'polypeptide(L)'
;MRKTKIVCTLGPATETEEKITQLMNAGMDVARLNFSHGSQEDHRKRIEIIRRVAEKLNKPIAILQDLQGPKLRVGRMKGGKILLKNGAKITIT
;
A
#
# COMPACT_ATOMS: atom_id res chain seq x y z
N MET A 1 -14.92 9.38 22.87
CA MET A 1 -14.97 8.39 21.77
C MET A 1 -14.62 9.09 20.46
N ARG A 2 -13.61 8.62 19.71
CA ARG A 2 -13.22 9.25 18.43
C ARG A 2 -14.22 8.87 17.34
N LYS A 3 -14.75 9.87 16.61
CA LYS A 3 -15.72 9.68 15.52
C LYS A 3 -15.06 9.41 14.17
N THR A 4 -14.01 10.16 13.83
CA THR A 4 -13.25 10.00 12.58
C THR A 4 -12.40 8.73 12.58
N LYS A 5 -12.35 8.04 11.46
CA LYS A 5 -11.56 6.82 11.27
C LYS A 5 -10.25 7.12 10.54
N ILE A 6 -9.20 6.34 10.82
CA ILE A 6 -7.88 6.43 10.22
C ILE A 6 -7.64 5.19 9.36
N VAL A 7 -7.31 5.45 8.10
CA VAL A 7 -6.87 4.43 7.13
C VAL A 7 -5.36 4.53 6.99
N CYS A 8 -4.64 3.43 7.24
CA CYS A 8 -3.19 3.37 7.04
C CYS A 8 -2.87 2.45 5.86
N THR A 9 -2.08 2.93 4.90
CA THR A 9 -1.57 2.08 3.81
C THR A 9 -0.36 1.30 4.30
N LEU A 10 -0.40 -0.02 4.19
CA LEU A 10 0.73 -0.86 4.59
C LEU A 10 1.72 -1.06 3.44
N GLY A 11 3.01 -1.04 3.78
CA GLY A 11 4.11 -1.28 2.86
C GLY A 11 5.37 -1.72 3.60
N PRO A 12 6.55 -1.68 2.96
CA PRO A 12 7.80 -2.19 3.54
C PRO A 12 8.16 -1.60 4.91
N ALA A 13 7.83 -0.33 5.16
CA ALA A 13 8.09 0.32 6.45
C ALA A 13 7.16 -0.17 7.60
N THR A 14 6.09 -0.88 7.28
CA THR A 14 4.99 -1.19 8.21
C THR A 14 4.46 -2.62 8.05
N GLU A 15 5.26 -3.56 7.56
CA GLU A 15 4.81 -4.93 7.27
C GLU A 15 5.10 -5.95 8.38
N THR A 16 5.87 -5.56 9.40
CA THR A 16 6.16 -6.44 10.54
C THR A 16 5.03 -6.41 11.58
N GLU A 17 4.93 -7.48 12.36
CA GLU A 17 3.93 -7.60 13.43
C GLU A 17 4.05 -6.47 14.45
N GLU A 18 5.27 -6.07 14.81
CA GLU A 18 5.55 -5.00 15.76
C GLU A 18 5.05 -3.65 15.23
N LYS A 19 5.31 -3.34 13.96
CA LYS A 19 4.88 -2.08 13.34
C LYS A 19 3.37 -2.02 13.18
N ILE A 20 2.74 -3.12 12.79
CA ILE A 20 1.27 -3.20 12.69
C ILE A 20 0.64 -3.03 14.08
N THR A 21 1.21 -3.64 15.11
CA THR A 21 0.79 -3.46 16.51
C THR A 21 0.89 -1.99 16.95
N GLN A 22 2.01 -1.33 16.65
CA GLN A 22 2.20 0.09 16.93
C GLN A 22 1.13 0.96 16.24
N LEU A 23 0.81 0.68 14.97
CA LEU A 23 -0.21 1.40 14.22
C LEU A 23 -1.62 1.19 14.80
N MET A 24 -1.99 -0.04 15.17
CA MET A 24 -3.29 -0.32 15.80
C MET A 24 -3.41 0.32 17.19
N ASN A 25 -2.31 0.43 17.94
CA ASN A 25 -2.28 1.15 19.21
C ASN A 25 -2.33 2.67 19.04
N ALA A 26 -1.72 3.18 17.98
CA ALA A 26 -1.79 4.60 17.60
C ALA A 26 -3.17 5.01 17.03
N GLY A 27 -4.07 4.06 16.73
CA GLY A 27 -5.46 4.34 16.36
C GLY A 27 -5.80 4.12 14.89
N MET A 28 -5.08 3.25 14.18
CA MET A 28 -5.51 2.71 12.89
C MET A 28 -6.83 1.94 13.05
N ASP A 29 -7.84 2.21 12.19
CA ASP A 29 -9.08 1.43 12.11
C ASP A 29 -9.13 0.55 10.85
N VAL A 30 -8.46 0.99 9.78
CA VAL A 30 -8.47 0.31 8.48
C VAL A 30 -7.04 0.14 7.96
N ALA A 31 -6.67 -1.10 7.64
CA ALA A 31 -5.44 -1.42 6.93
C ALA A 31 -5.72 -1.44 5.41
N ARG A 32 -5.13 -0.49 4.68
CA ARG A 32 -5.21 -0.45 3.21
C ARG A 32 -4.05 -1.23 2.60
N LEU A 33 -4.39 -2.18 1.73
CA LEU A 33 -3.46 -2.95 0.91
C LEU A 33 -3.54 -2.45 -0.53
N ASN A 34 -2.48 -1.78 -0.99
CA ASN A 34 -2.42 -1.23 -2.35
C ASN A 34 -1.94 -2.31 -3.33
N PHE A 35 -2.82 -2.80 -4.20
CA PHE A 35 -2.52 -3.86 -5.16
C PHE A 35 -1.82 -3.35 -6.43
N SER A 36 -1.48 -2.05 -6.51
CA SER A 36 -0.56 -1.56 -7.55
C SER A 36 0.86 -2.13 -7.39
N HIS A 37 1.20 -2.70 -6.24
CA HIS A 37 2.51 -3.24 -5.88
C HIS A 37 2.37 -4.51 -5.04
N GLY A 38 3.45 -5.30 -4.97
CA GLY A 38 3.49 -6.55 -4.20
C GLY A 38 2.81 -7.71 -4.91
N SER A 39 3.22 -8.92 -4.55
CA SER A 39 2.58 -10.15 -5.02
C SER A 39 1.33 -10.47 -4.18
N GLN A 40 0.47 -11.36 -4.68
CA GLN A 40 -0.64 -11.89 -3.88
C GLN A 40 -0.16 -12.54 -2.59
N GLU A 41 1.00 -13.19 -2.62
CA GLU A 41 1.62 -13.83 -1.47
C GLU A 41 2.07 -12.82 -0.40
N ASP A 42 2.62 -11.67 -0.82
CA ASP A 42 2.97 -10.59 0.12
C ASP A 42 1.72 -10.03 0.81
N HIS A 43 0.63 -9.84 0.05
CA HIS A 43 -0.65 -9.39 0.60
C HIS A 43 -1.27 -10.43 1.53
N ARG A 44 -1.20 -11.72 1.21
CA ARG A 44 -1.65 -12.82 2.09
C ARG A 44 -0.95 -12.79 3.44
N LYS A 45 0.39 -12.71 3.44
CA LYS A 45 1.19 -12.60 4.67
C LYS A 45 0.78 -11.39 5.51
N ARG A 46 0.56 -10.24 4.88
CA ARG A 46 0.10 -9.02 5.58
C ARG A 46 -1.29 -9.22 6.19
N ILE A 47 -2.23 -9.82 5.46
CA ILE A 47 -3.58 -10.12 5.96
C ILE A 47 -3.52 -11.01 7.21
N GLU A 48 -2.69 -12.04 7.19
CA GLU A 48 -2.51 -12.96 8.33
C GLU A 48 -1.97 -12.23 9.57
N ILE A 49 -0.95 -11.39 9.39
CA ILE A 49 -0.39 -10.59 10.49
C ILE A 49 -1.44 -9.61 11.02
N ILE A 50 -2.16 -8.89 10.14
CA ILE A 50 -3.24 -7.97 10.55
C ILE A 50 -4.28 -8.70 11.40
N ARG A 51 -4.77 -9.86 10.94
CA ARG A 51 -5.79 -10.63 11.67
C ARG A 51 -5.29 -11.10 13.02
N ARG A 52 -4.08 -11.65 13.07
CA ARG A 52 -3.44 -12.10 14.32
C ARG A 52 -3.29 -10.96 15.33
N VAL A 53 -2.81 -9.80 14.91
CA VAL A 53 -2.62 -8.64 15.80
C VAL A 53 -3.96 -8.07 16.25
N ALA A 54 -4.94 -7.98 15.35
CA ALA A 54 -6.28 -7.51 15.66
C ALA A 54 -6.95 -8.38 16.74
N GLU A 55 -6.81 -9.70 16.63
CA GLU A 55 -7.27 -10.68 17.63
C GLU A 55 -6.53 -10.52 18.97
N LYS A 56 -5.19 -10.48 18.95
CA LYS A 56 -4.37 -10.28 20.16
C LYS A 56 -4.72 -9.00 20.91
N LEU A 57 -5.04 -7.92 20.19
CA LEU A 57 -5.39 -6.61 20.78
C LEU A 57 -6.89 -6.46 21.07
N ASN A 58 -7.72 -7.44 20.70
CA ASN A 58 -9.18 -7.37 20.74
C ASN A 58 -9.72 -6.08 20.08
N LYS A 59 -9.19 -5.73 18.91
CA LYS A 59 -9.55 -4.52 18.16
C LYS A 59 -10.16 -4.88 16.80
N PRO A 60 -11.35 -4.38 16.46
CA PRO A 60 -11.91 -4.56 15.13
C PRO A 60 -11.12 -3.71 14.13
N ILE A 61 -10.44 -4.36 13.18
CA ILE A 61 -9.70 -3.71 12.09
C ILE A 61 -10.28 -4.17 10.76
N ALA A 62 -10.68 -3.20 9.92
CA ALA A 62 -11.09 -3.48 8.56
C ALA A 62 -9.86 -3.62 7.65
N ILE A 63 -9.96 -4.48 6.64
CA ILE A 63 -8.96 -4.60 5.59
C ILE A 63 -9.58 -4.05 4.31
N LEU A 64 -8.94 -3.06 3.71
CA LEU A 64 -9.35 -2.45 2.45
C LEU A 64 -8.39 -2.88 1.35
N GLN A 65 -8.90 -3.64 0.40
CA GLN A 65 -8.18 -3.96 -0.84
C GLN A 65 -8.37 -2.82 -1.83
N ASP A 66 -7.28 -2.17 -2.22
CA ASP A 66 -7.28 -1.10 -3.20
C ASP A 66 -6.76 -1.59 -4.55
N LEU A 67 -7.65 -1.62 -5.54
CA LEU A 67 -7.38 -2.12 -6.89
C LEU A 67 -6.52 -1.12 -7.67
N GLN A 68 -5.60 -1.63 -8.49
CA GLN A 68 -4.73 -0.78 -9.31
C GLN A 68 -5.52 0.14 -10.26
N GLY A 69 -6.60 -0.37 -10.84
CA GLY A 69 -7.37 0.30 -11.90
C GLY A 69 -6.61 0.40 -13.24
N PRO A 70 -7.30 0.88 -14.30
CA PRO A 70 -6.67 1.12 -15.59
C PRO A 70 -5.62 2.25 -15.49
N LYS A 71 -4.45 2.05 -16.10
CA LYS A 71 -3.36 3.04 -16.14
C LYS A 71 -2.76 3.14 -17.54
N LEU A 72 -2.70 4.34 -18.10
CA LEU A 72 -1.89 4.62 -19.29
C LEU A 72 -0.43 4.82 -18.83
N ARG A 73 0.48 3.99 -19.34
CA ARG A 73 1.92 4.10 -19.05
C ARG A 73 2.68 4.16 -20.37
N VAL A 74 3.73 4.98 -20.41
CA VAL A 74 4.72 4.88 -21.49
C VAL A 74 5.49 3.57 -21.37
N GLY A 75 5.94 3.04 -22.50
CA GLY A 75 6.74 1.83 -22.56
C GLY A 75 8.12 1.97 -21.88
N ARG A 76 8.90 0.89 -21.91
CA ARG A 76 10.27 0.91 -21.38
C ARG A 76 11.15 1.80 -22.26
N MET A 77 11.87 2.73 -21.64
CA MET A 77 12.84 3.59 -22.31
C MET A 77 14.22 2.90 -22.36
N LYS A 78 14.96 3.09 -23.45
CA LYS A 78 16.36 2.64 -23.54
C LYS A 78 17.19 3.33 -22.44
N GLY A 79 17.93 2.55 -21.66
CA GLY A 79 18.69 3.08 -20.51
C GLY A 79 17.84 3.42 -19.29
N GLY A 80 16.55 3.04 -19.26
CA GLY A 80 15.66 3.19 -18.10
C GLY A 80 15.12 4.59 -17.86
N LYS A 81 15.70 5.62 -18.49
CA LYS A 81 15.27 7.01 -18.40
C LYS A 81 15.68 7.80 -19.64
N ILE A 82 14.96 8.88 -19.92
CA ILE A 82 15.34 9.90 -20.91
C ILE A 82 15.32 11.27 -20.23
N LEU A 83 16.33 12.09 -20.47
CA LEU A 83 16.36 13.48 -20.02
C LEU A 83 15.72 14.35 -21.09
N LEU A 84 14.61 15.01 -20.76
CA LEU A 84 13.98 15.99 -21.64
C LEU A 84 14.53 17.37 -21.34
N LYS A 85 15.08 18.04 -22.36
CA LYS A 85 15.49 19.44 -22.30
C LYS A 85 14.36 20.32 -22.82
N ASN A 86 14.25 21.55 -22.33
CA ASN A 86 13.26 22.49 -22.82
C ASN A 86 13.40 22.67 -24.34
N GLY A 87 12.28 22.67 -25.07
CA GLY A 87 12.22 22.71 -26.53
C GLY A 87 12.53 21.38 -27.25
N ALA A 88 12.87 20.30 -26.54
CA ALA A 88 13.08 19.00 -27.16
C ALA A 88 11.74 18.42 -27.69
N LYS A 89 11.78 17.87 -28.90
CA LYS A 89 10.65 17.12 -29.47
C LYS A 89 10.81 15.63 -29.17
N ILE A 90 9.72 14.99 -28.78
CA ILE A 90 9.63 13.54 -28.59
C ILE A 90 8.34 13.04 -29.26
N THR A 91 8.41 11.88 -29.89
CA THR A 91 7.24 11.19 -30.43
C THR A 91 6.87 10.06 -29.49
N ILE A 92 5.61 10.03 -29.06
CA ILE A 92 5.01 8.91 -28.33
C ILE A 92 4.19 8.14 -29.37
N THR A 93 4.55 6.89 -29.60
CA THR A 93 3.87 5.96 -30.51
C THR A 93 3.12 4.91 -29.71
#